data_AF-A0A9R1V1U6-F1
#
_entry.id   AF-A0A9R1V1U6-F1
#
_cell.length_a   1.000
_cell.length_b   1.000
_cell.length_c   1.000
_cell.angle_alpha   90.00
_cell.angle_beta   90.00
_cell.angle_gamma   90.00
#
_symmetry.space_group_name_H-M   'P 1'
#
loop_
_entity.id
_entity.type
_entity.pdbx_description
1 polymer ?
#
loop_
_entity_poly.entity_id
_entity_poly.type
_entity_poly.pdbx_seq_one_letter_code
_entity_poly.pdbx_strand_id
1 'polypeptide(L)'
;MQTIVTLGNALNQGTARGAAVGFRLDSLLLLGSDWVLVDKLPELLDFSKDLDSLEPASKVQLKYLVEEMQAISKGLEKVVQELSMAENDGPLRIIIKQKPCVGVGPLCNAQQVSMMA
;
A
#
# COMPACT_ATOMS: atom_id res chain seq x y z
N MET A 1 15.60 15.30 21.99
CA MET A 1 14.68 14.87 23.08
C MET A 1 15.21 15.16 24.48
N GLN A 2 16.47 14.85 24.81
CA GLN A 2 17.05 15.09 26.15
C GLN A 2 16.87 16.53 26.66
N THR A 3 17.00 17.53 25.79
CA THR A 3 16.85 18.93 26.18
C THR A 3 15.47 19.27 26.74
N ILE A 4 14.42 18.65 26.20
CA ILE A 4 13.04 18.83 26.66
C ILE A 4 12.85 18.19 28.04
N VAL A 5 13.49 17.03 28.30
CA VAL A 5 13.51 16.41 29.63
C VAL A 5 14.22 17.30 30.66
N THR A 6 15.40 17.81 30.31
CA THR A 6 16.17 18.69 31.19
C THR A 6 15.40 19.97 31.51
N LEU A 7 14.78 20.61 30.51
CA LEU A 7 13.97 21.79 30.70
C LEU A 7 12.73 21.50 31.56
N GLY A 8 12.00 20.42 31.25
CA GLY A 8 10.84 19.99 32.02
C GLY A 8 11.16 19.73 33.50
N ASN A 9 12.29 19.08 33.78
CA ASN A 9 12.75 18.85 35.15
C ASN A 9 13.11 20.16 35.88
N ALA A 10 13.81 21.07 35.20
CA ALA A 10 14.14 22.38 35.76
C ALA A 10 12.88 23.20 36.08
N LEU A 11 11.90 23.23 35.19
CA LEU A 11 10.63 23.94 35.38
C LEU A 11 9.76 23.32 36.50
N ASN A 12 9.92 22.02 36.77
CA ASN A 12 9.16 21.30 37.79
C ASN A 12 9.98 20.97 39.04
N GLN A 13 11.11 21.67 39.27
CA GLN A 13 11.99 21.43 40.40
C GLN A 13 11.22 21.52 41.73
N GLY A 14 11.47 20.56 42.63
CA GLY A 14 10.79 20.49 43.93
C GLY A 14 9.40 19.86 43.89
N THR A 15 8.92 19.43 42.72
CA THR A 15 7.69 18.64 42.59
C THR A 15 7.99 17.19 42.23
N ALA A 16 6.99 16.30 42.37
CA ALA A 16 7.09 14.92 41.91
C ALA A 16 7.39 14.78 40.40
N ARG A 17 7.22 15.85 39.61
CA ARG A 17 7.50 15.89 38.16
C ARG A 17 8.91 16.37 37.80
N GLY A 18 9.71 16.81 38.78
CA GLY A 18 11.04 17.41 38.57
C GLY A 18 12.20 16.44 38.39
N ALA A 19 11.94 15.14 38.29
CA ALA A 19 12.96 14.08 38.16
C ALA A 19 12.60 13.08 37.04
N ALA A 20 11.92 13.55 35.99
CA ALA A 20 11.53 12.72 34.87
C ALA A 20 12.76 12.24 34.08
N VAL A 21 12.74 10.97 33.68
CA VAL A 21 13.73 10.38 32.75
C VAL A 21 13.27 10.46 31.28
N GLY A 22 12.01 10.84 31.07
CA GLY A 22 11.37 10.93 29.76
C GLY A 22 9.99 11.57 29.86
N PHE A 23 9.33 11.77 28.72
CA PHE A 23 8.00 12.34 28.63
C PHE A 23 7.20 11.65 27.52
N ARG A 24 5.88 11.72 27.58
CA ARG A 24 5.02 11.26 26.49
C ARG A 24 5.01 12.31 25.37
N LEU A 25 5.10 11.88 24.11
CA LEU A 25 5.23 12.79 22.98
C LEU A 25 4.04 13.76 22.82
N ASP A 26 2.84 13.33 23.20
CA ASP A 26 1.62 14.16 23.27
C ASP A 26 1.78 15.40 24.18
N SER A 27 2.66 15.32 25.17
CA SER A 27 2.93 16.40 26.11
C SER A 27 3.70 17.56 25.46
N LEU A 28 4.26 17.38 24.25
CA LEU A 28 4.87 18.48 23.49
C LEU A 28 3.86 19.56 23.13
N LEU A 29 2.58 19.20 22.94
CA LEU A 29 1.51 20.16 22.66
C LEU A 29 1.29 21.15 23.82
N LEU A 30 1.71 20.79 25.04
CA LEU A 30 1.56 21.59 26.25
C LEU A 30 2.73 22.55 26.47
N LEU A 31 3.83 22.43 25.71
CA LEU A 31 5.03 23.26 25.91
C LEU A 31 4.86 24.73 25.52
N GLY A 32 3.70 25.13 25.01
CA GLY A 32 3.25 26.51 25.00
C GLY A 32 4.22 27.51 24.37
N SER A 33 4.10 27.69 23.06
CA SER A 33 4.66 28.78 22.23
C SER A 33 6.17 28.83 22.02
N ASP A 34 6.53 29.15 20.78
CA ASP A 34 7.84 29.06 20.17
C ASP A 34 8.94 29.86 20.89
N TRP A 35 8.61 30.81 21.77
CA TRP A 35 9.58 31.71 22.41
C TRP A 35 10.60 30.98 23.30
N VAL A 36 10.21 29.93 24.03
CA VAL A 36 11.16 29.17 24.87
C VAL A 36 12.16 28.39 24.01
N LEU A 37 11.71 27.90 22.85
CA LEU A 37 12.52 27.13 21.91
C LEU A 37 13.40 28.05 21.04
N VAL A 38 12.88 29.20 20.59
CA VAL A 38 13.63 30.18 19.78
C VAL A 38 14.84 30.71 20.56
N ASP A 39 14.69 31.08 21.83
CA ASP A 39 15.77 31.67 22.62
C ASP A 39 16.80 30.66 23.13
N LYS A 40 16.40 29.40 23.31
CA LYS A 40 17.27 28.36 23.90
C LYS A 40 17.80 27.36 22.88
N LEU A 41 17.05 27.08 21.81
CA LEU A 41 17.28 25.99 20.88
C LEU A 41 16.82 26.36 19.45
N PRO A 42 17.42 27.39 18.84
CA PRO A 42 17.06 27.83 17.50
C PRO A 42 17.28 26.74 16.43
N GLU A 43 18.21 25.82 16.67
CA GLU A 43 18.48 24.64 15.82
C GLU A 43 17.33 23.63 15.81
N LEU A 44 16.40 23.70 16.77
CA LEU A 44 15.22 22.84 16.80
C LEU A 44 14.00 23.49 16.15
N LEU A 45 14.14 24.65 15.50
CA LEU A 45 13.00 25.31 14.85
C LEU A 45 12.60 24.64 13.53
N ASP A 46 13.53 23.92 12.90
CA ASP A 46 13.30 23.28 11.61
C ASP A 46 13.38 21.75 11.63
N PHE A 47 13.35 21.14 12.82
CA PHE A 47 13.27 19.68 13.00
C PHE A 47 12.09 19.04 12.25
N SER A 48 11.03 19.81 11.98
CA SER A 48 9.88 19.35 11.19
C SER A 48 10.25 19.02 9.74
N LYS A 49 11.33 19.61 9.20
CA LYS A 49 11.86 19.28 7.87
C LYS A 49 12.42 17.86 7.80
N ASP A 50 12.96 17.35 8.91
CA ASP A 50 13.45 15.97 9.01
C ASP A 50 12.30 14.96 9.20
N LEU A 51 11.07 15.44 9.36
CA LEU A 51 9.86 14.65 9.61
C LEU A 51 8.81 14.84 8.50
N ASP A 52 9.25 15.09 7.27
CA ASP A 52 8.40 15.34 6.10
C ASP A 52 7.30 14.28 5.88
N SER A 53 7.61 13.03 6.21
CA SER A 53 6.74 11.87 6.04
C SER A 53 5.76 11.67 7.20
N LEU A 54 5.88 12.42 8.30
CA LEU A 54 5.05 12.24 9.49
C LEU A 54 3.58 12.59 9.23
N GLU A 55 3.34 13.68 8.51
CA GLU A 55 1.98 14.12 8.13
C GLU A 55 1.27 13.08 7.24
N PRO A 56 1.83 12.64 6.10
CA PRO A 56 1.19 11.59 5.30
C PRO A 56 1.10 10.25 6.06
N ALA A 57 2.09 9.87 6.86
CA ALA A 57 2.05 8.64 7.66
C ALA A 57 0.91 8.68 8.70
N SER A 58 0.64 9.83 9.32
CA SER A 58 -0.44 9.99 10.31
C SER A 58 -1.84 9.70 9.74
N LYS A 59 -2.01 9.83 8.42
CA LYS A 59 -3.28 9.61 7.72
C LYS A 59 -3.49 8.16 7.30
N VAL A 60 -2.47 7.31 7.42
CA VAL A 60 -2.57 5.88 7.08
C VAL A 60 -3.51 5.20 8.07
N GLN A 61 -4.60 4.63 7.55
CA GLN A 61 -5.54 3.85 8.35
C GLN A 61 -5.20 2.36 8.20
N LEU A 62 -4.70 1.76 9.29
CA LEU A 62 -4.26 0.37 9.31
C LEU A 62 -5.36 -0.62 8.89
N LYS A 63 -6.63 -0.28 9.16
CA LYS A 63 -7.78 -1.07 8.74
C LYS A 63 -7.80 -1.31 7.23
N TYR A 64 -7.73 -0.24 6.44
CA TYR A 64 -7.74 -0.35 4.98
C TYR A 64 -6.49 -1.06 4.46
N LEU A 65 -5.34 -0.83 5.08
CA LEU A 65 -4.11 -1.52 4.70
C LEU A 65 -4.26 -3.05 4.87
N VAL A 66 -4.82 -3.50 5.99
CA VAL A 66 -5.06 -4.93 6.25
C VAL A 66 -6.08 -5.51 5.25
N GLU A 67 -7.15 -4.78 4.97
CA GLU A 67 -8.18 -5.19 4.00
C GLU A 67 -7.58 -5.35 2.58
N GLU A 68 -6.78 -4.39 2.13
CA GLU A 68 -6.11 -4.43 0.82
C GLU A 68 -5.08 -5.57 0.74
N MET A 69 -4.24 -5.75 1.78
CA MET A 69 -3.27 -6.84 1.84
C MET A 69 -3.96 -8.21 1.79
N GLN A 70 -5.13 -8.34 2.42
CA GLN A 70 -5.92 -9.57 2.37
C GLN A 70 -6.53 -9.78 0.97
N ALA A 71 -7.04 -8.73 0.34
CA ALA A 71 -7.59 -8.81 -1.01
C ALA A 71 -6.52 -9.23 -2.03
N ILE A 72 -5.32 -8.65 -1.94
CA ILE A 72 -4.17 -9.00 -2.78
C ILE A 72 -3.77 -10.47 -2.57
N SER A 73 -3.64 -10.91 -1.31
CA SER A 73 -3.29 -12.31 -1.00
C SER A 73 -4.30 -13.31 -1.58
N LYS A 74 -5.60 -13.04 -1.39
CA LYS A 74 -6.68 -13.88 -1.95
C LYS A 74 -6.68 -13.88 -3.48
N GLY A 75 -6.42 -12.73 -4.10
CA GLY A 75 -6.29 -12.62 -5.55
C GLY A 75 -5.15 -13.49 -6.07
N LEU A 76 -4.00 -13.45 -5.39
CA LEU A 76 -2.84 -14.26 -5.74
C LEU A 76 -3.12 -15.77 -5.60
N GLU A 77 -3.76 -16.20 -4.51
CA GLU A 77 -4.18 -17.60 -4.31
C GLU A 77 -5.06 -18.11 -5.46
N LYS A 78 -6.02 -17.29 -5.92
CA LYS A 78 -6.88 -17.64 -7.05
C LYS A 78 -6.11 -17.77 -8.36
N VAL A 79 -5.20 -16.84 -8.65
CA VAL A 79 -4.35 -16.91 -9.86
C VAL A 79 -3.51 -18.18 -9.86
N VAL A 80 -2.92 -18.55 -8.72
CA VAL A 80 -2.16 -19.81 -8.58
C VAL A 80 -3.06 -21.02 -8.82
N GLN A 81 -4.29 -21.02 -8.26
CA GLN A 81 -5.24 -22.10 -8.47
C GLN A 81 -5.66 -22.23 -9.94
N GLU A 82 -6.04 -21.12 -10.59
CA GLU A 82 -6.42 -21.08 -12.00
C GLU A 82 -5.28 -21.57 -12.90
N LEU A 83 -4.03 -21.16 -12.63
CA LEU A 83 -2.86 -21.64 -13.35
C LEU A 83 -2.68 -23.16 -13.23
N SER A 84 -2.82 -23.72 -12.02
CA SER A 84 -2.71 -25.18 -11.80
C SER A 84 -3.82 -25.99 -12.48
N MET A 85 -5.03 -25.41 -12.60
CA MET A 85 -6.14 -26.06 -13.30
C MET A 85 -5.92 -26.01 -14.82
N ALA A 86 -5.41 -24.90 -15.35
CA ALA A 86 -5.13 -24.73 -16.77
C ALA A 86 -4.09 -25.72 -17.32
N GLU A 87 -3.15 -26.20 -16.49
CA GLU A 87 -2.21 -27.27 -16.89
C GLU A 87 -2.92 -28.59 -17.24
N ASN A 88 -4.12 -28.82 -16.69
CA ASN A 88 -4.92 -30.01 -16.93
C ASN A 88 -5.95 -29.83 -18.05
N ASP A 89 -6.15 -28.59 -18.52
CA ASP A 89 -6.95 -28.30 -19.70
C ASP A 89 -6.12 -28.67 -20.94
N GLY A 90 -6.32 -29.89 -21.42
CA GLY A 90 -5.68 -30.37 -22.65
C GLY A 90 -5.85 -29.40 -23.82
N PRO A 91 -5.06 -29.53 -24.91
CA PRO A 91 -4.99 -28.54 -25.98
C PRO A 91 -6.37 -28.14 -26.49
N LEU A 92 -6.69 -26.84 -26.38
CA LEU A 92 -7.93 -26.24 -26.86
C LEU A 92 -8.11 -26.53 -28.35
N ARG A 93 -8.94 -27.53 -28.68
CA ARG A 93 -9.35 -27.79 -30.06
C ARG A 93 -10.52 -26.89 -30.40
N ILE A 94 -10.23 -25.77 -31.06
CA ILE A 94 -11.27 -24.96 -31.70
C ILE A 94 -11.86 -25.79 -32.85
N ILE A 95 -13.00 -26.44 -32.60
CA ILE A 95 -13.77 -27.11 -33.66
C ILE A 95 -14.51 -26.01 -34.43
N ILE A 96 -13.88 -25.47 -35.47
CA ILE A 96 -14.57 -24.66 -36.46
C ILE A 96 -15.51 -25.61 -37.22
N LYS A 97 -16.79 -25.65 -36.82
CA LYS A 97 -17.81 -26.31 -37.63
C LYS A 97 -17.89 -25.55 -38.95
N GLN A 98 -17.40 -26.15 -40.03
CA GLN A 98 -17.60 -25.61 -41.37
C GLN A 98 -19.11 -25.46 -41.58
N LYS A 99 -19.54 -24.22 -41.85
CA LYS A 99 -20.94 -23.94 -42.18
C LYS A 99 -21.24 -24.71 -43.47
N PRO A 100 -22.29 -25.55 -43.52
CA PRO A 100 -22.64 -26.24 -44.76
C PRO A 100 -22.84 -25.20 -45.86
N CYS A 101 -22.20 -25.40 -47.01
CA CYS A 101 -22.44 -24.57 -48.18
C CYS A 101 -23.89 -24.79 -48.62
N VAL A 102 -24.78 -23.83 -48.36
CA VAL A 102 -26.17 -23.87 -48.85
C VAL A 102 -26.19 -23.15 -50.19
N GLY A 103 -25.79 -23.86 -51.25
CA GLY A 103 -25.82 -23.34 -52.61
C GLY A 103 -25.78 -24.45 -53.65
N VAL A 104 -26.62 -24.35 -54.67
CA VAL A 104 -26.60 -25.26 -55.83
C VAL A 104 -25.72 -24.61 -56.90
N GLY A 105 -24.48 -25.10 -57.07
CA GLY A 105 -23.60 -24.63 -58.13
C GLY A 105 -22.14 -25.07 -58.02
N PRO A 106 -21.35 -24.94 -59.10
CA PRO A 106 -19.97 -25.43 -59.21
C PRO A 106 -18.96 -24.78 -58.25
N LEU A 107 -19.31 -23.68 -57.58
CA LEU A 107 -18.45 -23.04 -56.57
C LEU A 107 -18.27 -23.87 -55.29
N CYS A 108 -19.23 -24.76 -54.95
CA CYS A 108 -19.15 -25.55 -53.71
C CYS A 108 -18.00 -26.57 -53.74
N ASN A 109 -17.65 -27.09 -54.92
CA ASN A 109 -16.64 -28.15 -55.06
C ASN A 109 -15.20 -27.60 -55.06
N ALA A 110 -15.00 -26.33 -55.43
CA ALA A 110 -13.67 -25.71 -55.44
C ALA A 110 -13.14 -25.44 -54.02
N GLN A 111 -14.02 -25.16 -53.05
CA GLN A 111 -13.63 -24.96 -51.65
C GLN A 111 -13.24 -26.25 -50.92
N GLN A 112 -13.72 -27.42 -51.37
CA GLN A 112 -13.33 -28.70 -50.76
C GLN A 112 -11.93 -29.19 -51.18
N VAL A 113 -11.49 -28.89 -52.40
CA VAL A 113 -10.20 -29.39 -52.92
C VAL A 113 -9.01 -28.59 -52.37
N SER A 114 -9.17 -27.30 -52.08
CA SER A 114 -8.08 -26.46 -51.57
C SER A 114 -7.69 -26.73 -50.10
N MET A 115 -8.46 -27.55 -49.37
CA MET A 115 -8.25 -27.80 -47.93
C MET A 115 -7.75 -29.22 -47.60
N MET A 116 -7.42 -30.03 -48.62
CA MET A 116 -6.82 -31.36 -48.45
C MET A 116 -5.34 -31.44 -48.91
N ALA A 117 -4.73 -30.31 -49.25
CA ALA A 117 -3.29 -30.20 -49.58
C ALA A 117 -2.51 -29.55 -48.44
#